data_AF-A0A821Q9C7-F1
#
_entry.id   AF-A0A821Q9C7-F1
#
_cell.length_a   1.000
_cell.length_b   1.000
_cell.length_c   1.000
_cell.angle_alpha   90.00
_cell.angle_beta   90.00
_cell.angle_gamma   90.00
#
_symmetry.space_group_name_H-M   'P 1'
#
loop_
_entity.id
_entity.type
_entity.pdbx_description
1 polymer ?
#
loop_
_entity_poly.entity_id
_entity_poly.type
_entity_poly.pdbx_seq_one_letter_code
_entity_poly.pdbx_strand_id
1 'polypeptide(L)'
;MKKTSGPTIKIQTILDAFKLFFTNEMLELIVLHANLYAKRYYDKKIRPRQDSNNIRSDSHFWKPVNRIELESFIGLLIQSGVHRSNHELLNDLWDIRQKNYS
;
A
#
# COMPACT_ATOMS: atom_id res chain seq x y z
N MET A 1 -4.36 1.07 45.39
CA MET A 1 -5.07 0.57 44.19
C MET A 1 -4.12 -0.30 43.38
N LYS A 2 -4.46 -1.57 43.12
CA LYS A 2 -3.70 -2.40 42.16
C LYS A 2 -4.00 -1.88 40.75
N LYS A 3 -2.98 -1.38 40.03
CA LYS A 3 -3.11 -1.13 38.59
C LYS A 3 -3.12 -2.47 37.89
N THR A 4 -4.23 -2.79 37.22
CA THR A 4 -4.29 -3.95 36.32
C THR A 4 -3.65 -3.56 34.99
N SER A 5 -2.72 -4.38 34.53
CA SER A 5 -2.11 -4.25 33.20
C SER A 5 -2.96 -5.01 32.17
N GLY A 6 -3.35 -4.34 31.10
CA GLY A 6 -4.13 -4.95 30.02
C GLY A 6 -4.68 -3.92 29.04
N PRO A 7 -5.24 -4.38 27.91
CA PRO A 7 -5.88 -3.49 26.94
C PRO A 7 -7.15 -2.87 27.53
N THR A 8 -7.36 -1.58 27.27
CA THR A 8 -8.56 -0.84 27.70
C THR A 8 -9.83 -1.37 27.00
N ILE A 9 -9.69 -1.87 25.77
CA ILE A 9 -10.81 -2.28 24.90
C ILE A 9 -10.72 -3.78 24.65
N LYS A 10 -11.88 -4.45 24.63
CA LYS A 10 -11.98 -5.85 24.21
C LYS A 10 -11.95 -5.93 22.68
N ILE A 11 -10.94 -6.60 22.15
CA ILE A 11 -10.73 -6.83 20.72
C ILE A 11 -11.23 -8.23 20.38
N GLN A 12 -12.01 -8.38 19.32
CA GLN A 12 -12.59 -9.67 18.92
C GLN A 12 -11.86 -10.28 17.71
N THR A 13 -11.38 -9.45 16.78
CA THR A 13 -10.68 -9.91 15.59
C THR A 13 -9.30 -9.26 15.44
N ILE A 14 -8.43 -9.90 14.66
CA ILE A 14 -7.11 -9.34 14.30
C ILE A 14 -7.29 -8.02 13.53
N LEU A 15 -8.32 -7.93 12.68
CA LEU A 15 -8.63 -6.70 11.94
C LEU A 15 -9.02 -5.56 12.88
N ASP A 16 -9.77 -5.84 13.95
CA ASP A 16 -10.11 -4.83 14.95
C ASP A 16 -8.88 -4.34 15.70
N ALA A 17 -7.92 -5.24 16.00
CA ALA A 17 -6.65 -4.87 16.59
C ALA A 17 -5.85 -3.94 15.66
N PHE A 18 -5.80 -4.28 14.37
CA PHE A 18 -5.09 -3.50 13.36
C PHE A 18 -5.64 -2.07 13.23
N LYS A 19 -6.98 -1.92 13.24
CA LYS A 19 -7.67 -0.63 13.18
C LYS A 19 -7.39 0.30 14.36
N LEU A 20 -6.83 -0.20 15.46
CA LEU A 20 -6.36 0.64 16.57
C LEU A 20 -5.07 1.41 16.22
N PHE A 21 -4.26 0.87 15.31
CA PHE A 21 -3.00 1.49 14.88
C PHE A 21 -3.17 2.34 13.62
N PHE A 22 -4.06 1.91 12.72
CA PHE A 22 -4.41 2.64 11.51
C PHE A 22 -5.88 3.03 11.58
N THR A 23 -6.14 4.23 12.10
CA THR A 23 -7.50 4.76 12.16
C THR A 23 -8.00 5.12 10.76
N ASN A 24 -9.31 5.28 10.63
CA ASN A 24 -9.92 5.66 9.36
C ASN A 24 -9.37 7.00 8.85
N GLU A 25 -9.21 7.97 9.74
CA GLU A 25 -8.72 9.32 9.42
C GLU A 25 -7.29 9.28 8.91
N MET A 26 -6.42 8.46 9.52
CA MET A 26 -5.05 8.28 9.06
C MET A 26 -5.02 7.69 7.65
N LEU A 27 -5.82 6.65 7.40
CA LEU A 27 -5.86 5.99 6.11
C LEU A 27 -6.43 6.91 5.02
N GLU A 28 -7.48 7.70 5.31
CA GLU A 28 -7.99 8.71 4.38
C GLU A 28 -6.96 9.80 4.07
N LEU A 29 -6.21 10.28 5.08
CA LEU A 29 -5.13 11.25 4.88
C LEU A 29 -4.01 10.69 3.98
N ILE A 30 -3.62 9.42 4.18
CA ILE A 30 -2.62 8.75 3.35
C ILE A 30 -3.12 8.66 1.90
N VAL A 31 -4.36 8.22 1.68
CA VAL A 31 -4.97 8.15 0.35
C VAL A 31 -4.96 9.52 -0.33
N LEU A 32 -5.42 10.56 0.37
CA LEU A 32 -5.45 11.93 -0.14
C LEU A 32 -4.05 12.39 -0.58
N HIS A 33 -3.06 12.26 0.30
CA HIS A 33 -1.71 12.75 0.01
C HIS A 33 -0.98 11.91 -1.04
N ALA A 34 -1.18 10.59 -1.07
CA ALA A 34 -0.65 9.72 -2.12
C ALA A 34 -1.17 10.15 -3.50
N ASN A 35 -2.48 10.41 -3.59
CA ASN A 35 -3.11 10.84 -4.83
C ASN A 35 -2.67 12.24 -5.27
N LEU A 36 -2.55 13.18 -4.32
CA LEU A 36 -2.02 14.52 -4.60
C LEU A 36 -0.57 14.47 -5.10
N TYR A 37 0.27 13.66 -4.47
CA TYR A 37 1.65 13.48 -4.88
C TYR A 37 1.74 12.89 -6.29
N ALA A 38 1.04 11.80 -6.54
CA ALA A 38 1.09 11.10 -7.83
C ALA A 38 0.55 11.97 -8.97
N LYS A 39 -0.52 12.74 -8.75
CA LYS A 39 -1.02 13.74 -9.71
C LYS A 39 0.06 14.78 -10.05
N ARG A 40 0.69 15.38 -9.03
CA ARG A 40 1.77 16.36 -9.23
C ARG A 40 2.96 15.76 -9.98
N TYR A 41 3.32 14.52 -9.68
CA TYR A 41 4.38 13.80 -10.36
C TYR A 41 4.05 13.58 -11.84
N TYR A 42 2.85 13.07 -12.14
CA TYR A 42 2.37 12.81 -13.50
C TYR A 42 2.35 14.10 -14.35
N ASP A 43 1.77 15.17 -13.80
CA ASP A 43 1.65 16.46 -14.49
C ASP A 43 3.03 17.08 -14.77
N LYS A 44 4.01 16.93 -13.87
CA LYS A 44 5.34 17.52 -14.01
C LYS A 44 6.30 16.70 -14.88
N LYS A 45 6.24 15.37 -14.81
CA LYS A 45 7.29 14.47 -15.35
C LYS A 45 6.82 13.68 -16.57
N ILE A 46 5.53 13.35 -16.65
CA ILE A 46 5.00 12.42 -17.66
C ILE A 46 4.29 13.18 -18.77
N ARG A 47 3.33 14.08 -18.45
CA ARG A 47 2.59 14.85 -19.46
C ARG A 47 3.49 15.57 -20.48
N PRO A 48 4.52 16.35 -20.07
CA PRO A 48 5.33 17.11 -21.03
C PRO A 48 6.16 16.23 -21.98
N ARG A 49 6.40 14.96 -21.59
CA ARG A 49 7.16 13.98 -22.37
C ARG A 49 6.29 13.27 -23.41
N GLN A 50 4.97 13.23 -23.19
CA GLN A 50 4.00 12.63 -24.09
C GLN A 50 3.63 13.55 -25.25
N ASP A 51 3.56 14.87 -24.98
CA ASP A 51 3.16 15.88 -25.96
C ASP A 51 4.20 16.10 -27.08
N SER A 52 5.45 15.62 -26.91
CA SER A 52 6.57 15.99 -27.79
C SER A 52 6.89 15.02 -28.92
N ASN A 53 6.43 13.76 -28.92
CA ASN A 53 6.61 12.85 -30.06
C ASN A 53 5.79 11.54 -29.93
N ASN A 54 4.89 11.35 -30.90
CA ASN A 54 4.35 10.07 -31.37
C ASN A 54 3.35 9.33 -30.46
N ILE A 55 2.16 9.11 -31.03
CA ILE A 55 1.04 8.36 -30.47
C ILE A 55 1.52 6.95 -30.12
N ARG A 56 1.80 6.69 -28.84
CA ARG A 56 1.80 5.33 -28.31
C ARG A 56 0.51 5.14 -27.53
N SER A 57 -0.42 4.56 -28.26
CA SER A 57 -1.57 3.82 -27.79
C SER A 57 -1.28 3.07 -26.50
N ASP A 58 -2.21 3.17 -25.56
CA ASP A 58 -2.31 2.37 -24.33
C ASP A 58 -1.34 2.71 -23.19
N SER A 59 -0.97 3.99 -23.04
CA SER A 59 -0.26 4.42 -21.83
C SER A 59 -1.16 4.24 -20.62
N HIS A 60 -0.87 3.25 -19.81
CA HIS A 60 -1.42 3.01 -18.47
C HIS A 60 -1.47 4.34 -17.69
N PHE A 61 -2.60 5.05 -17.78
CA PHE A 61 -2.79 6.29 -17.03
C PHE A 61 -2.72 5.94 -15.55
N TRP A 62 -1.99 6.74 -14.77
CA TRP A 62 -2.00 6.57 -13.34
C TRP A 62 -3.43 6.77 -12.82
N LYS A 63 -3.91 5.81 -12.03
CA LYS A 63 -5.24 5.84 -11.41
C LYS A 63 -5.11 6.24 -9.93
N PRO A 64 -6.05 7.03 -9.40
CA PRO A 64 -6.09 7.32 -7.98
C PRO A 64 -6.19 6.06 -7.14
N VAL A 65 -5.36 5.99 -6.11
CA VAL A 65 -5.40 4.97 -5.08
C VAL A 65 -6.68 5.15 -4.26
N ASN A 66 -7.35 4.06 -3.93
CA ASN A 66 -8.48 4.04 -3.02
C ASN A 66 -8.13 3.38 -1.68
N ARG A 67 -9.10 3.42 -0.76
CA ARG A 67 -8.96 2.89 0.59
C ARG A 67 -8.64 1.40 0.63
N ILE A 68 -9.31 0.60 -0.19
CA ILE A 68 -9.14 -0.86 -0.24
C ILE A 68 -7.75 -1.20 -0.76
N GLU A 69 -7.26 -0.48 -1.76
CA GLU A 69 -5.91 -0.64 -2.29
C GLU A 69 -4.83 -0.31 -1.25
N LEU A 70 -5.01 0.77 -0.48
CA LEU A 70 -4.09 1.11 0.60
C LEU A 70 -4.06 0.03 1.69
N GLU A 71 -5.23 -0.44 2.13
CA GLU A 71 -5.31 -1.51 3.14
C GLU A 71 -4.70 -2.82 2.63
N SER A 72 -4.92 -3.15 1.36
CA SER A 72 -4.31 -4.31 0.70
C SER A 72 -2.78 -4.17 0.63
N PHE A 73 -2.29 -2.98 0.30
CA PHE A 73 -0.85 -2.68 0.28
C PHE A 73 -0.22 -2.84 1.68
N ILE A 74 -0.88 -2.37 2.74
CA ILE A 74 -0.38 -2.58 4.11
C ILE A 74 -0.38 -4.08 4.47
N GLY A 75 -1.39 -4.83 4.05
CA GLY A 75 -1.41 -6.29 4.19
C GLY A 75 -0.19 -6.97 3.55
N LEU A 76 0.19 -6.55 2.35
CA LEU A 76 1.41 -7.04 1.68
C LEU A 76 2.68 -6.71 2.47
N LEU A 77 2.78 -5.51 3.04
CA LEU A 77 3.94 -5.13 3.87
C LEU A 77 4.05 -5.95 5.17
N ILE A 78 2.91 -6.26 5.80
CA ILE A 78 2.88 -7.14 6.97
C ILE A 78 3.34 -8.54 6.56
N GLN A 79 2.81 -9.05 5.44
CA GLN A 79 3.19 -10.36 4.91
C GLN A 79 4.69 -10.44 4.58
N SER A 80 5.25 -9.43 3.91
CA SER A 80 6.69 -9.40 3.59
C SER A 80 7.54 -9.37 4.86
N GLY A 81 7.09 -8.62 5.89
CA GLY A 81 7.73 -8.59 7.20
C GLY A 81 7.74 -9.96 7.89
N VAL A 82 6.64 -10.70 7.83
CA VAL A 82 6.53 -12.06 8.39
C VAL A 82 7.48 -13.02 7.70
N HIS A 83 7.60 -12.93 6.37
CA HIS A 83 8.52 -13.76 5.58
C HIS A 83 9.98 -13.28 5.59
N ARG A 84 10.26 -12.15 6.24
CA ARG A 84 11.59 -11.49 6.26
C ARG A 84 12.10 -11.12 4.86
N SER A 85 11.20 -11.01 3.89
CA SER A 85 11.49 -10.74 2.48
C SER A 85 11.63 -9.23 2.19
N ASN A 86 11.98 -8.42 3.19
CA ASN A 86 12.03 -6.96 3.10
C ASN A 86 13.17 -6.44 2.21
N HIS A 87 14.12 -7.31 1.85
CA HIS A 87 15.26 -7.02 1.00
C HIS A 87 15.23 -7.81 -0.32
N GLU A 88 14.19 -8.61 -0.54
CA GLU A 88 14.02 -9.34 -1.80
C GLU A 88 13.66 -8.36 -2.91
N LEU A 89 14.12 -8.67 -4.12
CA LEU A 89 13.79 -7.86 -5.28
C LEU A 89 12.30 -8.01 -5.58
N LEU A 90 11.66 -6.91 -5.98
CA LEU A 90 10.22 -6.90 -6.28
C LEU A 90 9.88 -7.98 -7.33
N ASN A 91 10.71 -8.14 -8.36
CA ASN A 91 10.50 -9.14 -9.40
C ASN A 91 10.49 -10.57 -8.85
N ASP A 92 11.28 -10.86 -7.82
CA ASP A 92 11.35 -12.17 -7.20
C ASP A 92 10.13 -12.43 -6.33
N LEU A 93 9.68 -11.40 -5.58
CA LEU A 93 8.45 -11.45 -4.77
C LEU A 93 7.19 -11.74 -5.59
N TRP A 94 7.15 -11.27 -6.84
CA TRP A 94 6.04 -11.50 -7.76
C TRP A 94 6.26 -12.67 -8.72
N ASP A 95 7.37 -13.42 -8.59
CA ASP A 95 7.59 -14.58 -9.44
C ASP A 95 6.73 -15.77 -9.00
N ILE A 96 5.64 -15.96 -9.74
CA ILE A 96 4.64 -17.01 -9.54
C ILE A 96 5.24 -18.42 -9.71
N ARG A 97 6.44 -18.54 -10.29
CA ARG A 97 7.11 -19.82 -10.56
C ARG A 97 7.86 -20.40 -9.37
N GLN A 98 8.02 -19.67 -8.26
CA GLN A 98 8.75 -20.16 -7.08
C GLN A 98 8.01 -21.20 -6.23
N LYS A 99 6.79 -21.64 -6.60
CA LYS A 99 5.98 -22.58 -5.80
C LYS A 99 6.42 -24.05 -5.78
N ASN A 100 7.60 -24.42 -6.30
CA ASN A 100 7.99 -25.82 -6.50
C ASN A 100 9.27 -26.27 -5.77
N TYR A 101 9.45 -25.91 -4.50
CA TYR A 101 10.43 -26.61 -3.65
C TYR A 101 9.80 -26.95 -2.30
N SER A 102 9.37 -28.21 -2.18
CA SER A 102 9.03 -28.90 -0.93
C SER A 102 10.27 -29.49 -0.29
#